data_AF-A0A975B5J3-F1
#
_entry.id   AF-A0A975B5J3-F1
#
_cell.length_a   1.000
_cell.length_b   1.000
_cell.length_c   1.000
_cell.angle_alpha   90.00
_cell.angle_beta   90.00
_cell.angle_gamma   90.00
#
_symmetry.space_group_name_H-M   'P 1'
#
loop_
_entity.id
_entity.type
_entity.pdbx_description
1 polymer ?
#
loop_
_entity_poly.entity_id
_entity_poly.type
_entity_poly.pdbx_seq_one_letter_code
_entity_poly.pdbx_strand_id
1 'polypeptide(L)'
;MNPYAEEIIQSLKTDKNFLSEKFGVVNIGMFGSCAAGNQNKDSDIDILVELKAPRFDWMAGLQIYLEKKFDRKVDLIRKSTRLKSGFIKRIEKEVFYA
;
A
#
# COMPACT_ATOMS: atom_id res chain seq x y z
N MET A 1 -11.92 -12.05 -1.84
CA MET A 1 -10.66 -11.50 -2.39
C MET A 1 -9.74 -12.70 -2.66
N ASN A 2 -8.57 -12.55 -3.28
CA ASN A 2 -7.59 -13.64 -3.24
C ASN A 2 -7.09 -13.79 -1.78
N PRO A 3 -6.94 -15.00 -1.22
CA PRO A 3 -6.52 -15.21 0.17
C PRO A 3 -5.23 -14.47 0.56
N TYR A 4 -4.27 -14.33 -0.37
CA TYR A 4 -3.05 -13.56 -0.13
C TYR A 4 -3.31 -12.06 0.07
N ALA A 5 -4.26 -11.50 -0.68
CA ALA A 5 -4.62 -10.09 -0.56
C ALA A 5 -5.36 -9.82 0.76
N GLU A 6 -6.21 -10.75 1.20
CA GLU A 6 -6.85 -10.68 2.52
C GLU A 6 -5.83 -10.71 3.66
N GLU A 7 -4.83 -11.60 3.59
CA GLU A 7 -3.76 -11.68 4.59
C GLU A 7 -2.95 -10.37 4.68
N ILE A 8 -2.55 -9.81 3.54
CA ILE A 8 -1.80 -8.55 3.49
C ILE A 8 -2.64 -7.40 4.08
N ILE A 9 -3.92 -7.26 3.70
CA ILE A 9 -4.79 -6.23 4.26
C ILE A 9 -4.97 -6.38 5.77
N GLN A 10 -5.15 -7.60 6.27
CA GLN A 10 -5.26 -7.83 7.71
C GLN A 10 -3.96 -7.49 8.44
N SER A 11 -2.81 -7.86 7.88
CA SER A 11 -1.50 -7.49 8.39
C SER A 11 -1.31 -5.96 8.46
N LEU A 12 -1.74 -5.22 7.42
CA LEU A 12 -1.72 -3.75 7.41
C LEU A 12 -2.69 -3.15 8.44
N LYS A 13 -3.86 -3.76 8.66
CA LYS A 13 -4.82 -3.37 9.70
C LYS A 13 -4.21 -3.49 11.10
N THR A 14 -3.54 -4.60 11.37
CA THR A 14 -2.88 -4.84 12.65
C THR A 14 -1.77 -3.82 12.92
N ASP A 15 -1.02 -3.43 11.90
CA ASP A 15 0.08 -2.48 12.04
C ASP A 15 -0.35 -1.01 12.01
N LYS A 16 -1.63 -0.70 11.79
CA LYS A 16 -2.11 0.66 11.45
C LYS A 16 -1.58 1.76 12.37
N ASN A 17 -1.55 1.51 13.69
CA ASN A 17 -1.02 2.46 14.66
C ASN A 17 0.50 2.65 14.50
N PHE A 18 1.25 1.55 14.41
CA PHE A 18 2.69 1.60 14.18
C PHE A 18 3.04 2.34 12.88
N LEU A 19 2.32 2.07 11.79
CA LEU A 19 2.53 2.75 10.51
C LEU A 19 2.25 4.26 10.58
N SER A 20 1.21 4.64 11.31
CA SER A 20 0.84 6.05 11.54
C SER A 20 1.87 6.80 12.37
N GLU A 21 2.43 6.16 13.40
CA GLU A 21 3.42 6.76 14.31
C GLU A 21 4.81 6.82 13.69
N LYS A 22 5.25 5.72 13.06
CA LYS A 22 6.63 5.59 12.56
C LYS A 22 6.84 6.27 11.21
N PHE A 23 5.85 6.18 10.32
CA PHE A 23 5.97 6.64 8.93
C PHE A 23 4.94 7.72 8.56
N GLY A 24 4.10 8.15 9.50
CA GLY A 24 3.10 9.18 9.23
C GLY A 24 2.02 8.73 8.26
N VAL A 25 1.70 7.43 8.21
CA VAL A 25 0.60 6.90 7.39
C VAL A 25 -0.75 7.43 7.89
N VAL A 26 -1.56 7.94 6.96
CA VAL A 26 -2.96 8.36 7.18
C VAL A 26 -3.90 7.27 6.70
N ASN A 27 -3.73 6.87 5.43
CA ASN A 27 -4.47 5.78 4.79
C ASN A 27 -3.49 4.87 4.06
N ILE A 28 -3.76 3.58 4.07
CA ILE A 28 -2.99 2.59 3.33
C ILE A 28 -3.96 1.54 2.80
N GLY A 29 -3.74 1.11 1.56
CA GLY A 29 -4.56 0.10 0.93
C GLY A 29 -3.87 -0.54 -0.26
N MET A 30 -4.32 -1.72 -0.63
CA MET A 30 -3.82 -2.42 -1.82
C MET A 30 -4.64 -2.01 -3.05
N PHE A 31 -3.99 -1.96 -4.21
CA PHE A 31 -4.66 -1.74 -5.50
C PHE A 31 -4.13 -2.72 -6.56
N GLY A 32 -4.58 -2.60 -7.80
CA GLY A 32 -3.93 -3.27 -8.93
C GLY A 32 -4.18 -4.78 -9.03
N SER A 33 -3.17 -5.50 -9.56
CA SER A 33 -3.28 -6.93 -9.90
C SER A 33 -3.63 -7.84 -8.72
N CYS A 34 -3.36 -7.39 -7.49
CA CYS A 34 -3.71 -8.11 -6.27
C CYS A 34 -5.12 -7.87 -5.74
N ALA A 35 -5.74 -6.75 -6.13
CA ALA A 35 -7.18 -6.56 -6.00
C ALA A 35 -7.98 -7.43 -6.99
N ALA A 36 -7.43 -7.68 -8.18
CA ALA A 36 -8.12 -8.38 -9.29
C ALA A 36 -8.04 -9.92 -9.27
N GLY A 37 -7.45 -10.52 -8.22
CA GLY A 37 -7.48 -11.96 -7.99
C GLY A 37 -6.41 -12.79 -8.72
N ASN A 38 -5.56 -12.17 -9.55
CA ASN A 38 -4.59 -12.86 -10.40
C ASN A 38 -3.19 -12.99 -9.75
N GLN A 39 -3.08 -12.74 -8.45
CA GLN A 39 -1.81 -12.78 -7.73
C GLN A 39 -1.33 -14.22 -7.48
N ASN A 40 -0.09 -14.49 -7.86
CA ASN A 40 0.66 -15.66 -7.43
C ASN A 40 1.71 -15.25 -6.39
N LYS A 41 2.40 -16.23 -5.81
CA LYS A 41 3.32 -16.01 -4.70
C LYS A 41 4.57 -15.18 -5.02
N ASP A 42 4.81 -14.93 -6.31
CA ASP A 42 6.00 -14.25 -6.82
C ASP A 42 5.66 -12.85 -7.36
N SER A 43 4.40 -12.42 -7.25
CA SER A 43 3.94 -11.12 -7.73
C SER A 43 4.31 -9.98 -6.78
N ASP A 44 4.62 -8.82 -7.34
CA ASP A 44 4.79 -7.56 -6.60
C ASP A 44 3.49 -7.18 -5.85
N ILE A 45 3.64 -6.47 -4.72
CA ILE A 45 2.53 -5.97 -3.90
C ILE A 45 2.32 -4.47 -4.18
N ASP A 46 1.22 -4.14 -4.84
CA ASP A 46 0.85 -2.75 -5.17
C ASP A 46 0.11 -2.08 -4.00
N ILE A 47 0.70 -1.04 -3.40
CA ILE A 47 0.14 -0.35 -2.22
C ILE A 47 0.01 1.16 -2.46
N LEU A 48 -1.21 1.66 -2.27
CA LEU A 48 -1.50 3.09 -2.27
C LEU A 48 -1.43 3.60 -0.83
N VAL A 49 -0.62 4.62 -0.59
CA VAL A 49 -0.44 5.22 0.73
C VAL A 49 -0.70 6.73 0.70
N GLU A 50 -1.39 7.21 1.73
CA GLU A 50 -1.51 8.62 2.05
C GLU A 50 -0.68 8.93 3.29
N LEU A 51 0.18 9.94 3.21
CA LEU A 51 1.10 10.32 4.29
C LEU A 51 0.73 11.71 4.81
N LYS A 52 0.94 11.94 6.11
CA LYS A 52 0.71 13.23 6.79
C LYS A 52 1.57 14.35 6.20
N ALA A 53 2.75 14.01 5.70
CA ALA A 53 3.67 14.95 5.07
C ALA A 53 4.38 14.28 3.88
N PRO A 54 4.80 15.05 2.86
CA PRO A 54 5.47 14.52 1.68
C PRO A 54 6.95 14.18 1.94
N ARG A 55 7.22 13.42 3.01
CA ARG A 55 8.56 13.06 3.48
C ARG A 55 9.09 11.82 2.76
N PHE A 56 10.26 11.97 2.15
CA PHE A 56 10.91 10.88 1.42
C PHE A 56 11.38 9.75 2.34
N ASP A 57 11.92 10.09 3.51
CA ASP A 57 12.41 9.11 4.49
C ASP A 57 11.29 8.22 5.04
N TRP A 58 10.10 8.78 5.23
CA TRP A 58 8.91 8.00 5.59
C TRP A 58 8.49 7.03 4.48
N MET A 59 8.50 7.50 3.24
CA MET A 59 8.17 6.67 2.08
C MET A 59 9.15 5.50 1.93
N ALA A 60 10.45 5.79 1.94
CA ALA A 60 11.50 4.79 1.80
C ALA A 60 11.53 3.81 2.99
N GLY A 61 11.38 4.32 4.21
CA GLY A 61 11.31 3.48 5.41
C GLY A 61 10.09 2.56 5.42
N LEU A 62 8.93 3.06 4.97
CA LEU A 62 7.72 2.27 4.84
C LEU A 62 7.89 1.17 3.79
N GLN A 63 8.43 1.49 2.62
CA GLN A 63 8.68 0.49 1.57
C GLN A 63 9.60 -0.63 2.08
N ILE A 64 10.74 -0.28 2.68
CA ILE A 64 11.68 -1.27 3.24
C ILE A 64 11.01 -2.14 4.32
N TYR A 65 10.18 -1.54 5.18
CA TYR A 65 9.44 -2.26 6.21
C TYR A 65 8.48 -3.29 5.59
N LEU A 66 7.68 -2.87 4.62
CA LEU A 66 6.67 -3.72 3.98
C LEU A 66 7.33 -4.84 3.17
N GLU A 67 8.40 -4.54 2.42
CA GLU A 67 9.14 -5.56 1.66
C GLU A 67 9.73 -6.64 2.56
N LYS A 68 10.32 -6.24 3.70
CA LYS A 68 10.83 -7.19 4.69
C LYS A 68 9.72 -7.98 5.36
N LYS A 69 8.56 -7.36 5.63
CA LYS A 69 7.44 -8.02 6.30
C LYS A 69 6.79 -9.08 5.43
N PHE A 70 6.67 -8.82 4.14
CA PHE A 70 5.99 -9.73 3.20
C PHE A 70 6.95 -10.61 2.41
N ASP A 71 8.26 -10.43 2.57
CA ASP A 71 9.33 -11.11 1.81
C ASP A 71 9.09 -11.02 0.28
N ARG A 72 8.63 -9.84 -0.15
CA ARG A 72 8.20 -9.55 -1.51
C ARG A 72 8.47 -8.12 -1.86
N LYS A 73 8.66 -7.85 -3.15
CA LYS A 73 8.77 -6.49 -3.66
C LYS A 73 7.44 -5.74 -3.49
N VAL A 74 7.51 -4.47 -3.07
CA VAL A 74 6.34 -3.63 -2.83
C VAL A 74 6.43 -2.40 -3.72
N ASP A 75 5.45 -2.21 -4.60
CA ASP A 75 5.30 -0.95 -5.33
C ASP A 75 4.45 0.01 -4.51
N LEU A 76 5.11 0.94 -3.84
CA LEU A 76 4.48 1.90 -2.96
C LEU A 76 4.21 3.21 -3.72
N ILE A 77 2.93 3.50 -3.96
CA ILE A 77 2.49 4.74 -4.61
C ILE A 77 1.94 5.70 -3.57
N ARG A 78 2.46 6.92 -3.54
CA ARG A 78 1.92 7.98 -2.69
C ARG A 78 0.71 8.63 -3.35
N LYS A 79 -0.45 8.58 -2.70
CA LYS A 79 -1.61 9.41 -3.02
C LYS A 79 -1.24 10.88 -2.85
N SER A 80 -1.15 11.59 -3.96
CA SER A 80 -0.78 13.01 -4.01
C SER A 80 -1.95 13.82 -4.54
N THR A 81 -2.40 14.82 -3.77
CA THR A 81 -3.47 15.76 -4.18
C THR A 81 -3.13 16.55 -5.44
N ARG A 82 -1.83 16.69 -5.76
CA ARG A 82 -1.32 17.38 -6.96
C ARG A 82 -1.29 16.51 -8.21
N LEU A 83 -1.23 15.19 -8.08
CA LEU A 83 -1.21 14.26 -9.22
C LEU A 83 -2.65 13.79 -9.49
N LYS A 84 -3.47 14.66 -10.08
CA LYS A 84 -4.77 14.29 -10.66
C LYS A 84 -4.59 13.57 -12.00
N SER A 85 -3.70 12.60 -12.08
CA SER A 85 -3.61 11.76 -13.28
C SER A 85 -4.85 10.85 -13.33
N GLY A 86 -5.34 10.55 -14.53
CA GLY A 86 -6.44 9.59 -14.70
C GLY A 86 -6.15 8.22 -14.09
N PHE A 87 -4.86 7.87 -13.98
CA PHE A 87 -4.38 6.65 -13.33
C PHE A 87 -4.70 6.61 -11.83
N ILE A 88 -4.34 7.65 -11.06
CA ILE A 88 -4.62 7.71 -9.61
C ILE A 88 -6.13 7.59 -9.34
N LYS A 89 -6.95 8.31 -10.13
CA LYS A 89 -8.42 8.23 -10.00
C LYS A 89 -9.00 6.86 -10.31
N ARG A 90 -8.36 6.10 -11.20
CA ARG A 90 -8.80 4.75 -11.55
C ARG A 90 -8.43 3.77 -10.44
N ILE A 91 -7.18 3.80 -9.96
CA ILE A 91 -6.76 2.93 -8.87
C ILE A 91 -7.55 3.22 -7.59
N GLU A 92 -7.86 4.48 -7.27
CA GLU A 92 -8.65 4.85 -6.08
C GLU A 92 -10.01 4.17 -6.01
N LYS A 93 -10.64 3.86 -7.15
CA LYS A 93 -11.93 3.15 -7.20
C LYS A 93 -11.80 1.66 -6.91
N GLU A 94 -10.60 1.12 -7.03
CA GLU A 94 -10.27 -0.30 -6.91
C GLU A 94 -9.35 -0.57 -5.72
N VAL A 95 -9.11 0.43 -4.85
CA VAL A 95 -8.29 0.28 -3.64
C VAL A 95 -9.10 -0.39 -2.53
N PHE A 96 -8.52 -1.42 -1.95
CA PHE A 96 -8.99 -2.04 -0.72
C PHE A 96 -8.17 -1.49 0.45
N TYR A 97 -8.80 -0.69 1.29
CA TYR A 97 -8.14 -0.05 2.44
C TYR A 97 -8.06 -0.96 3.67
N ALA A 98 -6.99 -0.75 4.44
CA ALA A 98 -6.79 -1.31 5.77
C ALA A 98 -7.54 -0.50 6.86
#